data_AF-A0A542SCB9-F1
#
_entry.id   AF-A0A542SCB9-F1
#
_cell.length_a   1.000
_cell.length_b   1.000
_cell.length_c   1.000
_cell.angle_alpha   90.00
_cell.angle_beta   90.00
_cell.angle_gamma   90.00
#
_symmetry.space_group_name_H-M   'P 1'
#
loop_
_entity.id
_entity.type
_entity.pdbx_description
1 polymer ?
#
loop_
_entity_poly.entity_id
_entity_poly.type
_entity_poly.pdbx_seq_one_letter_code
_entity_poly.pdbx_strand_id
1 'polypeptide(L)'
;MMAADDPTGTPGADPPRPSWLTGPCPGWCTRQHAEDDHPEDRYHQSQPTLAAAIAGTGDAVPVTASLLPATLAARAGRYADDDLTWLVVEPLEGRPYLVITAASARGLVHVLQEQLRGLDAEAG
;
A
#
# COMPACT_ATOMS: atom_id res chain seq x y z
N MET A 1 32.50 33.52 18.73
CA MET A 1 33.07 32.75 17.61
C MET A 1 31.91 31.96 17.02
N MET A 2 31.20 32.55 16.05
CA MET A 2 30.05 31.95 15.37
C MET A 2 30.54 31.42 14.02
N ALA A 3 30.31 30.14 13.75
CA ALA A 3 30.57 29.55 12.44
C ALA A 3 29.51 30.06 11.46
N ALA A 4 29.96 30.48 10.27
CA ALA A 4 29.10 30.96 9.20
C ALA A 4 28.37 29.77 8.55
N ASP A 5 27.06 29.94 8.38
CA ASP A 5 26.23 29.15 7.45
C ASP A 5 26.74 29.35 6.02
N ASP A 6 26.97 28.24 5.31
CA ASP A 6 27.31 28.22 3.89
C ASP A 6 26.00 28.25 3.07
N PRO A 7 25.68 29.33 2.33
CA PRO A 7 24.39 29.49 1.65
C PRO A 7 24.33 28.75 0.30
N THR A 8 25.25 27.84 0.01
CA THR A 8 25.39 27.20 -1.31
C THR A 8 25.02 25.72 -1.27
N GLY A 9 23.85 25.42 -0.69
CA GLY A 9 23.21 24.11 -0.86
C GLY A 9 22.78 23.93 -2.31
N THR A 10 23.68 23.42 -3.15
CA THR A 10 23.35 22.92 -4.48
C THR A 10 22.20 21.91 -4.31
N PRO A 11 21.06 22.02 -5.01
CA PRO A 11 20.03 20.99 -4.95
C PRO A 11 20.70 19.67 -5.30
N GLY A 12 20.74 18.76 -4.33
CA GLY A 12 21.43 17.49 -4.45
C GLY A 12 20.96 16.81 -5.73
N ALA A 13 21.90 16.46 -6.60
CA ALA A 13 21.59 15.67 -7.79
C ALA A 13 20.76 14.46 -7.36
N ASP A 14 19.68 14.19 -8.11
CA ASP A 14 18.88 12.99 -7.86
C ASP A 14 19.82 11.78 -7.75
N PRO A 15 19.63 10.90 -6.74
CA PRO A 15 20.47 9.74 -6.60
C PRO A 15 20.48 8.95 -7.91
N PRO A 16 21.65 8.45 -8.35
CA PRO A 16 21.76 7.75 -9.61
C PRO A 16 20.82 6.55 -9.62
N ARG A 17 20.15 6.33 -10.75
CA ARG A 17 19.24 5.19 -10.94
C ARG A 17 19.98 3.88 -10.68
N PRO A 18 19.46 2.99 -9.81
CA PRO A 18 20.08 1.70 -9.56
C PRO A 18 20.18 0.81 -10.79
N SER A 19 21.26 0.02 -10.88
CA SER A 19 21.56 -0.87 -12.00
C SER A 19 20.53 -2.01 -12.15
N TRP A 20 19.92 -2.43 -11.04
CA TRP A 20 18.91 -3.48 -11.02
C TRP A 20 17.52 -2.99 -11.47
N LEU A 21 17.29 -1.68 -11.57
CA LEU A 21 15.99 -1.15 -11.93
C LEU A 21 15.77 -1.22 -13.45
N THR A 22 15.11 -2.28 -13.91
CA THR A 22 14.98 -2.63 -15.34
C THR A 22 14.12 -1.66 -16.17
N GLY A 23 13.24 -0.89 -15.53
CA GLY A 23 12.30 0.04 -16.19
C GLY A 23 12.11 1.38 -15.46
N PRO A 24 11.39 2.34 -16.06
CA PRO A 24 11.00 3.55 -15.35
C PRO A 24 10.05 3.20 -14.19
N CYS A 25 10.07 4.01 -13.14
CA CYS A 25 9.10 3.88 -12.07
C CYS A 25 7.67 4.07 -12.62
N PRO A 26 6.71 3.20 -12.25
CA PRO A 26 5.30 3.49 -12.48
C PRO A 26 4.91 4.82 -11.82
N GLY A 27 3.98 5.57 -12.42
CA GLY A 27 3.60 6.90 -11.90
C GLY A 27 2.98 6.90 -10.49
N TRP A 28 2.63 5.74 -9.95
CA TRP A 28 2.17 5.55 -8.58
C TRP A 28 3.29 5.20 -7.59
N CYS A 29 4.50 4.92 -8.06
CA CYS A 29 5.63 4.56 -7.21
C CYS A 29 6.13 5.79 -6.44
N THR A 30 6.31 5.64 -5.15
CA THR A 30 6.82 6.68 -4.23
C THR A 30 8.01 6.19 -3.39
N ARG A 31 8.43 4.94 -3.61
CA ARG A 31 9.58 4.34 -2.93
C ARG A 31 10.88 4.91 -3.50
N GLN A 32 11.83 5.21 -2.62
CA GLN A 32 13.21 5.46 -3.04
C GLN A 32 13.89 4.13 -3.37
N HIS A 33 14.60 4.09 -4.49
CA HIS A 33 15.35 2.91 -4.92
C HIS A 33 16.85 3.19 -4.77
N ALA A 34 17.56 2.28 -4.12
CA ALA A 34 19.00 2.39 -3.89
C ALA A 34 19.76 1.20 -4.50
N GLU A 35 21.02 1.40 -4.89
CA GLU A 35 21.84 0.34 -5.49
C GLU A 35 22.00 -0.87 -4.56
N ASP A 36 22.06 -0.61 -3.25
CA ASP A 36 22.23 -1.58 -2.18
C ASP A 36 20.91 -2.17 -1.65
N ASP A 37 19.77 -1.88 -2.29
CA ASP A 37 18.50 -2.53 -1.95
C ASP A 37 18.65 -4.06 -2.05
N HIS A 38 18.30 -4.73 -0.96
CA HIS A 38 18.22 -6.18 -0.88
C HIS A 38 17.32 -6.74 -1.99
N PRO A 39 17.60 -7.92 -2.57
CA PRO A 39 16.79 -8.46 -3.67
C PRO A 39 15.29 -8.50 -3.38
N GLU A 40 14.89 -8.84 -2.14
CA GLU A 40 13.50 -8.84 -1.68
C GLU A 40 12.84 -7.44 -1.61
N ASP A 41 13.64 -6.38 -1.56
CA ASP A 41 13.23 -4.99 -1.46
C ASP A 41 13.15 -4.26 -2.80
N ARG A 42 13.54 -4.95 -3.89
CA ARG A 42 13.53 -4.41 -5.27
C ARG A 42 12.13 -4.40 -5.87
N TYR A 43 11.26 -3.58 -5.31
CA TYR A 43 9.89 -3.41 -5.79
C TYR A 43 9.43 -1.96 -5.70
N HIS A 44 8.57 -1.58 -6.64
CA HIS A 44 7.82 -0.33 -6.62
C HIS A 44 6.72 -0.38 -5.56
N GLN A 45 6.50 0.73 -4.86
CA GLN A 45 5.44 0.84 -3.84
C GLN A 45 4.74 2.20 -3.89
N SER A 46 3.41 2.21 -3.82
CA SER A 46 2.64 3.45 -3.67
C SER A 46 2.62 3.95 -2.24
N GLN A 47 2.28 5.22 -2.05
CA GLN A 47 1.83 5.71 -0.75
C GLN A 47 0.59 4.92 -0.30
N PRO A 48 0.45 4.65 1.01
CA PRO A 48 -0.74 4.01 1.53
C PRO A 48 -1.93 4.99 1.50
N THR A 49 -3.08 4.51 1.06
CA THR A 49 -4.37 5.16 1.31
C THR A 49 -4.93 4.62 2.63
N LEU A 50 -5.33 5.52 3.54
CA LEU A 50 -5.85 5.15 4.85
C LEU A 50 -7.37 5.21 4.90
N ALA A 51 -7.99 4.25 5.59
CA ALA A 51 -9.42 4.20 5.84
C ALA A 51 -9.70 3.79 7.29
N ALA A 52 -10.55 4.55 7.98
CA ALA A 52 -11.11 4.12 9.26
C ALA A 52 -12.13 3.00 9.03
N ALA A 53 -12.05 1.94 9.84
CA ALA A 53 -12.90 0.76 9.71
C ALA A 53 -13.22 0.14 11.08
N ILE A 54 -14.28 -0.67 11.12
CA ILE A 54 -14.52 -1.66 12.17
C ILE A 54 -14.24 -3.02 11.55
N ALA A 55 -13.21 -3.70 12.01
CA ALA A 55 -12.74 -4.95 11.42
C ALA A 55 -12.45 -6.00 12.49
N GLY A 56 -12.58 -7.27 12.11
CA GLY A 56 -12.25 -8.41 12.95
C GLY A 56 -11.66 -9.52 12.09
N THR A 57 -11.17 -10.56 12.74
CA THR A 57 -10.58 -11.74 12.10
C THR A 57 -11.63 -12.65 11.43
N GLY A 58 -12.91 -12.50 11.79
CA GLY A 58 -14.02 -13.30 11.24
C GLY A 58 -14.04 -14.74 11.73
N ASP A 59 -13.17 -15.09 12.68
CA ASP A 59 -13.05 -16.43 13.27
C ASP A 59 -13.74 -16.56 14.65
N ALA A 60 -14.32 -15.48 15.17
CA ALA A 60 -15.12 -15.49 16.40
C ALA A 60 -16.60 -15.74 16.14
N VAL A 61 -17.29 -16.37 17.11
CA VAL A 61 -18.74 -16.56 17.12
C VAL A 61 -19.32 -15.93 18.40
N PRO A 62 -20.19 -14.91 18.31
CA PRO A 62 -20.61 -14.22 17.09
C PRO A 62 -19.46 -13.41 16.47
N VAL A 63 -19.51 -13.18 15.15
CA VAL A 63 -18.48 -12.39 14.42
C VAL A 63 -18.27 -11.02 15.07
N THR A 64 -19.35 -10.42 15.56
CA THR A 64 -19.34 -9.13 16.25
C THR A 64 -18.46 -9.08 17.50
N ALA A 65 -18.15 -10.23 18.11
CA ALA A 65 -17.26 -10.30 19.28
C ALA A 65 -15.78 -10.02 18.93
N SER A 66 -15.40 -10.12 17.65
CA SER A 66 -14.02 -9.83 17.19
C SER A 66 -13.84 -8.45 16.56
N LEU A 67 -14.92 -7.68 16.42
CA LEU A 67 -14.89 -6.40 15.72
C LEU A 67 -14.29 -5.30 16.59
N LEU A 68 -13.20 -4.71 16.11
CA LEU A 68 -12.50 -3.61 16.77
C LEU A 68 -12.32 -2.43 15.80
N PRO A 69 -12.28 -1.19 16.32
CA PRO A 69 -11.84 -0.05 15.53
C PRO A 69 -10.42 -0.26 15.01
N ALA A 70 -10.23 -0.04 13.71
CA ALA A 70 -8.96 -0.19 13.03
C ALA A 70 -8.76 0.92 11.98
N THR A 71 -7.50 1.24 11.70
CA THR A 71 -7.13 2.00 10.50
C THR A 71 -6.54 1.03 9.51
N LEU A 72 -7.18 0.87 8.36
CA LEU A 72 -6.69 0.05 7.26
C LEU A 72 -5.83 0.92 6.32
N ALA A 73 -4.68 0.41 5.93
CA ALA A 73 -3.84 0.93 4.87
C ALA A 73 -3.98 0.05 3.63
N ALA A 74 -4.19 0.68 2.47
CA ALA A 74 -4.16 0.04 1.18
C ALA A 74 -3.00 0.60 0.35
N ARG A 75 -2.13 -0.27 -0.20
CA ARG A 75 -0.99 0.15 -1.04
C ARG A 75 -0.75 -0.82 -2.19
N ALA A 76 -0.30 -0.29 -3.32
CA ALA A 76 0.10 -1.07 -4.48
C ALA A 76 1.58 -1.43 -4.40
N GLY A 77 1.92 -2.62 -4.91
CA GLY A 77 3.29 -3.09 -5.08
C GLY A 77 3.51 -3.79 -6.42
N ARG A 78 4.74 -3.76 -6.92
CA ARG A 78 5.19 -4.50 -8.11
C ARG A 78 6.70 -4.71 -8.06
N TYR A 79 7.20 -5.93 -8.21
CA TYR A 79 8.64 -6.16 -8.30
C TYR A 79 9.23 -5.48 -9.53
N ALA A 80 10.48 -5.06 -9.45
CA ALA A 80 11.14 -4.28 -10.51
C ALA A 80 11.42 -5.09 -11.78
N ASP A 81 11.34 -6.42 -11.70
CA ASP A 81 11.53 -7.40 -12.77
C ASP A 81 10.23 -8.16 -13.11
N ASP A 82 9.08 -7.72 -12.57
CA ASP A 82 7.77 -8.34 -12.77
C ASP A 82 6.73 -7.31 -13.23
N ASP A 83 5.73 -7.77 -13.98
CA ASP A 83 4.58 -6.98 -14.41
C ASP A 83 3.38 -7.14 -13.47
N LEU A 84 3.39 -8.15 -12.59
CA LEU A 84 2.29 -8.41 -11.68
C LEU A 84 2.21 -7.33 -10.59
N THR A 85 1.17 -6.49 -10.68
CA THR A 85 0.84 -5.52 -9.62
C THR A 85 -0.07 -6.17 -8.59
N TRP A 86 0.30 -6.08 -7.31
CA TRP A 86 -0.53 -6.48 -6.18
C TRP A 86 -0.98 -5.26 -5.37
N LEU A 87 -2.04 -5.45 -4.59
CA LEU A 87 -2.44 -4.58 -3.50
C LEU A 87 -2.34 -5.34 -2.18
N VAL A 88 -1.84 -4.64 -1.17
CA VAL A 88 -1.92 -5.04 0.23
C VAL A 88 -2.98 -4.18 0.89
N VAL A 89 -3.90 -4.80 1.62
CA VAL A 89 -4.83 -4.14 2.55
C VAL A 89 -4.55 -4.71 3.93
N GLU A 90 -4.12 -3.88 4.87
CA GLU A 90 -3.70 -4.31 6.20
C GLU A 90 -4.09 -3.28 7.26
N PRO A 91 -4.39 -3.67 8.51
CA PRO A 91 -4.43 -2.73 9.60
C PRO A 91 -3.04 -2.16 9.85
N LEU A 92 -2.97 -0.91 10.30
CA LEU A 92 -1.70 -0.34 10.78
C LEU A 92 -1.12 -1.12 11.96
N GLU A 93 -1.97 -1.84 12.71
CA GLU A 93 -1.60 -2.66 13.85
C GLU A 93 -2.27 -4.04 13.75
N GLY A 94 -1.46 -5.10 13.73
CA GLY A 94 -1.94 -6.48 13.85
C GLY A 94 -2.31 -7.18 12.54
N ARG A 95 -3.25 -8.13 12.64
CA ARG A 95 -3.83 -8.90 11.53
C ARG A 95 -5.32 -8.56 11.42
N PRO A 96 -5.98 -8.75 10.27
CA PRO A 96 -5.53 -9.47 9.06
C PRO A 96 -4.95 -8.55 7.97
N TYR A 97 -3.99 -9.06 7.19
CA TYR A 97 -3.60 -8.43 5.93
C TYR A 97 -4.05 -9.29 4.74
N LEU A 98 -4.55 -8.63 3.69
CA LEU A 98 -5.00 -9.22 2.44
C LEU A 98 -4.03 -8.79 1.34
N VAL A 99 -3.43 -9.75 0.64
CA VAL A 99 -2.64 -9.48 -0.58
C VAL A 99 -3.39 -10.06 -1.77
N ILE A 100 -3.69 -9.22 -2.75
CA ILE A 100 -4.44 -9.59 -3.94
C ILE A 100 -3.84 -8.93 -5.18
N THR A 101 -4.06 -9.52 -6.36
CA THR A 101 -3.64 -8.87 -7.62
C THR A 101 -4.51 -7.65 -7.91
N ALA A 102 -4.01 -6.72 -8.72
CA ALA A 102 -4.80 -5.57 -9.18
C ALA A 102 -6.07 -5.99 -9.94
N ALA A 103 -6.04 -7.13 -10.66
CA ALA A 103 -7.22 -7.67 -11.33
C ALA A 103 -8.26 -8.17 -10.31
N SER A 104 -7.84 -8.97 -9.33
CA SER A 104 -8.72 -9.47 -8.27
C SER A 104 -9.27 -8.35 -7.39
N ALA A 105 -8.49 -7.29 -7.13
CA ALA A 105 -8.95 -6.12 -6.37
C ALA A 105 -10.13 -5.41 -7.06
N ARG A 106 -10.10 -5.26 -8.39
CA ARG A 106 -11.24 -4.71 -9.13
C ARG A 106 -12.48 -5.59 -9.00
N GLY A 107 -12.31 -6.90 -9.08
CA GLY A 107 -13.40 -7.85 -8.83
C GLY A 107 -13.96 -7.76 -7.42
N LEU A 108 -13.08 -7.62 -6.41
CA LEU A 108 -13.49 -7.48 -5.01
C LEU A 108 -14.29 -6.18 -4.79
N VAL A 109 -13.85 -5.06 -5.35
CA VAL A 109 -14.60 -3.80 -5.28
C VAL A 109 -16.01 -3.96 -5.85
N HIS A 110 -16.14 -4.65 -6.98
CA HIS A 110 -17.45 -4.92 -7.58
C HIS A 110 -18.34 -5.76 -6.66
N VAL A 111 -17.83 -6.87 -6.11
CA VAL A 111 -18.58 -7.74 -5.18
C VAL A 111 -19.01 -6.98 -3.92
N LEU A 112 -18.12 -6.15 -3.35
CA LEU A 112 -18.45 -5.34 -2.17
C LEU A 112 -19.56 -4.33 -2.46
N GLN A 113 -19.50 -3.67 -3.62
CA GLN A 113 -20.55 -2.73 -4.03
C GLN A 113 -21.91 -3.41 -4.20
N GLU A 114 -21.94 -4.64 -4.74
CA GLU A 114 -23.18 -5.40 -4.86
C GLU A 114 -23.78 -5.77 -3.50
N GLN A 115 -22.95 -6.21 -2.55
CA GLN A 115 -23.39 -6.51 -1.19
C GLN A 115 -23.95 -5.26 -0.48
N LEU A 116 -23.25 -4.12 -0.59
CA LEU A 116 -23.70 -2.87 0.02
C LEU A 116 -25.05 -2.41 -0.53
N ARG A 117 -25.26 -2.47 -1.85
CA ARG A 117 -26.57 -2.15 -2.45
C ARG A 117 -27.69 -3.05 -1.94
N GLY A 118 -27.40 -4.33 -1.70
CA GLY A 118 -28.37 -5.26 -1.11
C GLY A 118 -28.79 -4.82 0.29
N LEU A 119 -27.81 -4.49 1.15
CA LEU A 119 -28.06 -4.03 2.52
C LEU A 119 -28.83 -2.69 2.56
N ASP A 120 -28.49 -1.75 1.68
CA ASP A 120 -29.18 -0.46 1.59
C ASP A 120 -30.64 -0.59 1.16
N ALA A 121 -30.95 -1.59 0.31
CA ALA A 121 -32.31 -1.86 -0.13
C ALA A 121 -33.19 -2.50 0.96
N GLU A 122 -32.60 -3.20 1.93
CA GLU A 122 -33.32 -3.72 3.10
C GLU A 122 -33.58 -2.65 4.17
N ALA A 123 -32.79 -1.58 4.18
CA ALA A 123 -32.84 -0.52 5.18
C ALA A 123 -33.83 0.63 4.84
N GLY A 124 -34.35 0.68 3.61
CA GLY A 124 -35.30 1.69 3.11
C GLY A 124 -36.73 1.20 3.03
#